data_AF-A0A7J3B710-F1
#
_entry.id   AF-A0A7J3B710-F1
#
_cell.length_a   1.000
_cell.length_b   1.000
_cell.length_c   1.000
_cell.angle_alpha   90.00
_cell.angle_beta   90.00
_cell.angle_gamma   90.00
#
_symmetry.space_group_name_H-M   'P 1'
#
loop_
_entity.id
_entity.type
_entity.pdbx_description
1 polymer ?
#
loop_
_entity_poly.entity_id
_entity_poly.type
_entity_poly.pdbx_seq_one_letter_code
_entity_poly.pdbx_strand_id
1 'polypeptide(L)'
;GLRKLEGGHIIMVQPTKVSRIIGKGGSMVNTIKELTGVKIQLGQNGVVWLDGQADKILVVRKVLRYIEKEAHTSGLTDRVRKMLEESR
;
A
#
# COMPACT_ATOMS: atom_id res chain seq x y z
N GLY A 1 -6.84 7.08 -15.70
CA GLY A 1 -6.78 6.55 -17.07
C GLY A 1 -5.68 5.51 -17.17
N LEU A 2 -5.72 4.67 -18.20
CA LEU A 2 -4.64 3.73 -18.50
C LEU A 2 -3.44 4.50 -19.06
N ARG A 3 -2.23 4.11 -18.64
CA ARG A 3 -0.98 4.67 -19.17
C ARG A 3 0.15 3.66 -18.98
N LYS A 4 1.22 3.82 -19.74
CA LYS A 4 2.48 3.11 -19.49
C LYS A 4 3.05 3.55 -18.14
N LEU A 5 3.45 2.59 -17.33
CA LEU A 5 4.19 2.83 -16.08
C LEU A 5 5.67 2.70 -16.39
N GLU A 6 6.46 3.71 -16.02
CA GLU A 6 7.90 3.76 -16.24
C GLU A 6 8.60 3.97 -14.91
N GLY A 7 9.75 3.30 -14.73
CA GLY A 7 10.48 3.31 -13.46
C GLY A 7 9.69 2.68 -12.30
N GLY A 8 9.99 3.13 -11.09
CA GLY A 8 9.39 2.63 -9.86
C GLY A 8 9.78 1.18 -9.53
N HIS A 9 8.99 0.56 -8.65
CA HIS A 9 9.18 -0.81 -8.17
C HIS A 9 7.87 -1.58 -8.26
N ILE A 10 7.97 -2.82 -8.71
CA ILE A 10 6.83 -3.75 -8.71
C ILE A 10 6.98 -4.69 -7.51
N ILE A 11 5.88 -4.88 -6.79
CA ILE A 11 5.76 -5.93 -5.78
C ILE A 11 4.49 -6.73 -6.02
N MET A 12 4.49 -7.95 -5.51
CA MET A 12 3.35 -8.86 -5.57
C MET A 12 2.69 -8.95 -4.19
N VAL A 13 1.37 -8.94 -4.18
CA VAL A 13 0.53 -9.29 -3.04
C VAL A 13 -0.47 -10.35 -3.46
N GLN A 14 -1.03 -11.08 -2.49
CA GLN A 14 -2.14 -11.99 -2.75
C GLN A 14 -3.33 -11.23 -3.36
N PRO A 15 -3.85 -11.64 -4.54
CA PRO A 15 -4.99 -10.97 -5.18
C PRO A 15 -6.20 -10.81 -4.26
N THR A 16 -6.48 -11.81 -3.41
CA THR A 16 -7.58 -11.79 -2.43
C THR A 16 -7.43 -10.72 -1.36
N LYS A 17 -6.23 -10.15 -1.16
CA LYS A 17 -5.94 -9.10 -0.18
C LYS A 17 -5.95 -7.71 -0.77
N VAL A 18 -6.05 -7.57 -2.11
CA VAL A 18 -6.09 -6.28 -2.79
C VAL A 18 -7.24 -5.42 -2.30
N SER A 19 -8.46 -5.96 -2.18
CA SER A 19 -9.63 -5.23 -1.67
C SER A 19 -9.42 -4.68 -0.26
N ARG A 20 -8.72 -5.44 0.60
CA ARG A 20 -8.38 -5.02 1.97
C ARG A 20 -7.33 -3.91 1.98
N ILE A 21 -6.35 -3.97 1.09
CA ILE A 21 -5.31 -2.94 0.92
C ILE A 21 -5.92 -1.64 0.39
N ILE A 22 -6.87 -1.71 -0.54
CA ILE A 22 -7.60 -0.54 -1.05
C ILE A 22 -8.42 0.07 0.09
N GLY A 23 -9.13 -0.77 0.86
CA GLY A 23 -10.04 -0.31 1.90
C GLY A 23 -11.33 0.28 1.33
N LYS A 24 -12.32 0.56 2.20
CA LYS A 24 -13.62 1.10 1.78
C LYS A 24 -13.44 2.44 1.07
N GLY A 25 -13.85 2.52 -0.20
CA GLY A 25 -13.70 3.72 -1.03
C GLY A 25 -12.26 4.14 -1.30
N GLY A 26 -11.27 3.23 -1.14
CA GLY A 26 -9.86 3.57 -1.30
C GLY A 26 -9.21 4.22 -0.07
N SER A 27 -9.89 4.27 1.08
CA SER A 27 -9.41 4.99 2.27
C SER A 27 -8.03 4.56 2.75
N MET A 28 -7.74 3.27 2.73
CA MET A 28 -6.46 2.73 3.21
C MET A 28 -5.32 3.09 2.26
N VAL A 29 -5.47 2.80 0.96
CA VAL A 29 -4.42 3.13 -0.02
C VAL A 29 -4.18 4.64 -0.11
N ASN A 30 -5.23 5.46 0.00
CA ASN A 30 -5.08 6.92 0.00
C ASN A 30 -4.33 7.39 1.25
N THR A 31 -4.65 6.85 2.44
CA THR A 31 -3.91 7.14 3.67
C THR A 31 -2.41 6.83 3.51
N ILE A 32 -2.07 5.67 2.93
CA ILE A 32 -0.68 5.29 2.69
C ILE A 32 -0.01 6.27 1.72
N LYS A 33 -0.67 6.63 0.61
CA LYS A 33 -0.17 7.61 -0.38
C LYS A 33 0.09 8.97 0.27
N GLU A 34 -0.86 9.48 1.03
CA GLU A 34 -0.80 10.79 1.67
C GLU A 34 0.33 10.87 2.71
N LEU A 35 0.47 9.85 3.56
CA LEU A 35 1.48 9.84 4.62
C LEU A 35 2.91 9.56 4.12
N THR A 36 3.06 8.82 3.02
CA THR A 36 4.38 8.44 2.50
C THR A 36 4.83 9.27 1.30
N GLY A 37 3.91 9.93 0.59
CA GLY A 37 4.18 10.60 -0.68
C GLY A 37 4.45 9.65 -1.85
N VAL A 38 4.36 8.33 -1.65
CA VAL A 38 4.61 7.32 -2.69
C VAL A 38 3.37 7.18 -3.58
N LYS A 39 3.57 7.20 -4.89
CA LYS A 39 2.52 6.86 -5.86
C LYS A 39 2.32 5.35 -5.85
N ILE A 40 1.07 4.94 -5.69
CA ILE A 40 0.69 3.52 -5.63
C ILE A 40 -0.39 3.23 -6.68
N GLN A 41 -0.10 2.27 -7.54
CA GLN A 41 -1.08 1.69 -8.46
C GLN A 41 -1.29 0.21 -8.11
N LEU A 42 -2.54 -0.14 -7.79
CA LEU A 42 -2.95 -1.50 -7.42
C LEU A 42 -3.70 -2.16 -8.57
N GLY A 43 -3.19 -3.29 -9.05
CA GLY A 43 -3.91 -4.18 -9.95
C GLY A 43 -4.73 -5.22 -9.18
N GLN A 44 -5.92 -5.55 -9.67
CA GLN A 44 -6.76 -6.62 -9.09
C GLN A 44 -6.11 -8.01 -9.16
N ASN A 45 -5.09 -8.16 -10.02
CA ASN A 45 -4.24 -9.35 -10.12
C ASN A 45 -3.14 -9.43 -9.04
N GLY A 46 -3.12 -8.52 -8.07
CA GLY A 46 -2.11 -8.49 -7.00
C GLY A 46 -0.78 -7.83 -7.39
N VAL A 47 -0.65 -7.31 -8.61
CA VAL A 47 0.52 -6.53 -9.03
C VAL A 47 0.39 -5.12 -8.48
N VAL A 48 1.38 -4.66 -7.72
CA VAL A 48 1.43 -3.32 -7.14
C VAL A 48 2.65 -2.59 -7.67
N TRP A 49 2.43 -1.43 -8.28
CA TRP A 49 3.49 -0.53 -8.71
C TRP A 49 3.64 0.64 -7.74
N LEU A 50 4.89 0.91 -7.35
CA LEU A 50 5.29 1.92 -6.37
C LEU A 50 6.31 2.88 -7.00
N ASP A 51 6.08 4.17 -6.90
CA ASP A 51 7.00 5.20 -7.40
C ASP A 51 7.17 6.34 -6.39
N GLY A 52 8.41 6.67 -6.05
CA GLY A 52 8.76 7.58 -4.96
C GLY A 52 10.19 7.35 -4.44
N GLN A 53 10.51 7.98 -3.31
CA GLN A 53 11.82 7.83 -2.66
C GLN A 53 12.03 6.41 -2.12
N ALA A 54 13.26 5.90 -2.22
CA ALA A 54 13.57 4.50 -1.94
C ALA A 54 13.28 4.09 -0.49
N ASP A 55 13.58 4.95 0.49
CA ASP A 55 13.27 4.76 1.90
C ASP A 55 11.75 4.67 2.15
N LYS A 56 10.97 5.56 1.53
CA LYS A 56 9.50 5.56 1.64
C LYS A 56 8.88 4.36 0.92
N ILE A 57 9.42 3.92 -0.21
CA ILE A 57 9.02 2.68 -0.88
C ILE A 57 9.24 1.46 0.04
N LEU A 58 10.36 1.41 0.77
CA LEU A 58 10.61 0.34 1.74
C LEU A 58 9.58 0.34 2.88
N VAL A 59 9.18 1.51 3.39
CA VAL A 59 8.10 1.64 4.38
C VAL A 59 6.78 1.12 3.83
N VAL A 60 6.38 1.56 2.63
CA VAL A 60 5.14 1.09 1.97
C VAL A 60 5.16 -0.42 1.79
N ARG A 61 6.30 -1.00 1.36
CA ARG A 61 6.44 -2.45 1.20
C ARG A 61 6.28 -3.21 2.53
N LYS A 62 6.72 -2.64 3.66
CA LYS A 62 6.49 -3.23 4.99
C LYS A 62 5.02 -3.16 5.38
N VAL A 63 4.38 -2.01 5.18
CA VAL A 63 2.95 -1.81 5.48
C VAL A 63 2.07 -2.74 4.65
N LEU A 64 2.31 -2.88 3.35
CA LEU A 64 1.52 -3.77 2.49
C LEU A 64 1.62 -5.24 2.94
N ARG A 65 2.81 -5.68 3.33
CA ARG A 65 3.01 -7.03 3.91
C ARG A 65 2.35 -7.19 5.28
N TYR A 66 2.35 -6.14 6.10
CA TYR A 66 1.64 -6.16 7.38
C TYR A 66 0.13 -6.29 7.17
N ILE A 67 -0.45 -5.52 6.25
CA ILE A 67 -1.87 -5.61 5.89
C ILE A 67 -2.23 -7.00 5.36
N GLU A 68 -1.39 -7.59 4.52
CA GLU A 68 -1.60 -8.94 3.96
C GLU A 68 -1.72 -9.99 5.07
N LYS A 69 -0.81 -9.96 6.05
CA LYS A 69 -0.79 -10.88 7.21
C LYS A 69 -1.98 -10.64 8.15
N GLU A 70 -2.27 -9.38 8.45
CA GLU A 70 -3.26 -8.97 9.45
C GLU A 70 -4.66 -8.69 8.86
N ALA A 71 -4.92 -9.11 7.62
CA ALA A 71 -6.14 -8.80 6.88
C ALA A 71 -7.45 -9.30 7.52
N HIS A 72 -7.38 -10.11 8.58
CA HIS A 72 -8.53 -10.71 9.27
C HIS A 72 -8.79 -10.06 10.63
N THR A 73 -7.92 -9.15 11.10
CA THR A 73 -8.02 -8.56 12.44
C THR A 73 -8.74 -7.22 12.41
N SER A 74 -9.43 -6.89 13.52
CA SER A 74 -10.05 -5.59 13.77
C SER A 74 -8.97 -4.52 14.10
N GLY A 75 -9.29 -3.25 13.92
CA GLY A 75 -8.38 -2.13 14.24
C GLY A 75 -7.14 -2.00 13.35
N LEU A 76 -7.08 -2.68 12.20
CA LEU A 76 -5.91 -2.64 11.32
C LEU A 76 -5.60 -1.22 10.83
N THR A 77 -6.62 -0.42 10.52
CA THR A 77 -6.44 0.95 10.02
C THR A 77 -5.66 1.80 11.00
N ASP A 78 -6.00 1.75 12.29
CA ASP A 78 -5.35 2.56 13.30
C ASP A 78 -3.90 2.10 13.52
N ARG A 79 -3.65 0.79 13.50
CA ARG A 79 -2.29 0.23 13.58
C ARG A 79 -1.43 0.63 12.39
N VAL A 80 -1.99 0.60 11.17
CA VAL A 80 -1.28 1.03 9.96
C VAL A 80 -0.95 2.53 10.01
N ARG A 81 -1.89 3.37 10.46
CA ARG A 81 -1.63 4.80 10.64
C ARG A 81 -0.49 5.06 11.61
N LYS A 82 -0.56 4.44 12.79
CA LYS A 82 0.48 4.55 13.81
C LYS A 82 1.85 4.11 13.26
N MET A 83 1.90 2.97 12.56
CA MET A 83 3.13 2.47 11.93
C MET A 83 3.71 3.47 10.90
N LEU A 84 2.86 4.16 10.14
CA LEU A 84 3.29 5.16 9.16
C LEU A 84 3.77 6.46 9.80
N GLU A 85 3.11 6.92 10.87
CA GLU A 85 3.48 8.11 11.64
C GLU A 85 4.82 7.91 12.37
N GLU A 86 5.06 6.73 12.93
CA GLU A 86 6.34 6.38 13.58
C GLU A 86 7.50 6.21 12.59
N SER A 87 7.20 6.00 11.29
CA SER A 87 8.19 5.82 10.22
C SER A 87 8.52 7.12 9.46
N ARG A 88 8.01 8.27 9.94
CA ARG A 88 8.33 9.59 9.37
C ARG A 88 9.74 10.02 9.71
#